data_AF-A0AAX2H335-F1
#
_entry.id   AF-A0AAX2H335-F1
#
_cell.length_a   1.000
_cell.length_b   1.000
_cell.length_c   1.000
_cell.angle_alpha   90.00
_cell.angle_beta   90.00
_cell.angle_gamma   90.00
#
_symmetry.space_group_name_H-M   'P 1'
#
loop_
_entity.id
_entity.type
_entity.pdbx_description
1 polymer ?
#
loop_
_entity_poly.entity_id
_entity_poly.type
_entity_poly.pdbx_seq_one_letter_code
_entity_poly.pdbx_strand_id
1 'polypeptide(L)'
;MIEVINLIETRMKLMREEFKKKIEGIPFWQLESIFPKNREYSSQEEYVNDILNKCEKENFLYQSLEKDLSILKNNEKQELNIFSISHRFLEGKGYSENQIEELYKFIDEVRLLIEKNDTRHILAEEQYKQIQGKNKT
;
A
#
# COMPACT_ATOMS: atom_id res chain seq x y z
N MET A 1 11.83 3.79 8.28
CA MET A 1 10.54 4.42 7.89
C MET A 1 10.44 4.75 6.41
N ILE A 2 11.35 5.55 5.84
CA ILE A 2 11.31 5.89 4.39
C ILE A 2 11.32 4.63 3.50
N GLU A 3 12.13 3.63 3.84
CA GLU A 3 12.17 2.34 3.12
C GLU A 3 10.80 1.63 3.09
N VAL A 4 10.06 1.67 4.21
CA VAL A 4 8.71 1.06 4.33
C VAL A 4 7.70 1.85 3.49
N ILE A 5 7.73 3.17 3.57
CA ILE A 5 6.88 4.06 2.77
C ILE A 5 7.08 3.79 1.28
N ASN A 6 8.34 3.74 0.83
CA ASN A 6 8.68 3.48 -0.58
C ASN A 6 8.20 2.11 -1.04
N LEU A 7 8.31 1.08 -0.18
CA LEU A 7 7.85 -0.27 -0.48
C LEU A 7 6.32 -0.30 -0.69
N ILE A 8 5.56 0.35 0.21
CA ILE A 8 4.10 0.45 0.10
C ILE A 8 3.69 1.26 -1.14
N GLU A 9 4.31 2.42 -1.37
CA GLU A 9 4.03 3.27 -2.55
C GLU A 9 4.32 2.52 -3.86
N THR A 10 5.40 1.74 -3.90
CA THR A 10 5.73 0.88 -5.05
C THR A 10 4.65 -0.17 -5.27
N ARG A 11 4.18 -0.84 -4.21
CA ARG A 11 3.10 -1.82 -4.32
C ARG A 11 1.80 -1.20 -4.83
N MET A 12 1.43 -0.03 -4.31
CA MET A 12 0.23 0.70 -4.77
C MET A 12 0.36 1.11 -6.24
N LYS A 13 1.54 1.55 -6.70
CA LYS A 13 1.79 1.83 -8.11
C LYS A 13 1.60 0.61 -9.00
N LEU A 14 2.14 -0.55 -8.59
CA LEU A 14 1.94 -1.81 -9.31
C LEU A 14 0.46 -2.20 -9.40
N MET A 15 -0.30 -2.03 -8.31
CA MET A 15 -1.74 -2.26 -8.31
C MET A 15 -2.48 -1.34 -9.29
N ARG A 16 -2.13 -0.05 -9.33
CA ARG A 16 -2.70 0.89 -10.31
C ARG A 16 -2.39 0.46 -11.75
N GLU A 17 -1.17 0.01 -12.02
CA GLU A 17 -0.78 -0.51 -13.33
C GLU A 17 -1.56 -1.78 -13.71
N GLU A 18 -1.82 -2.67 -12.76
CA GLU A 18 -2.68 -3.84 -12.97
C GLU A 18 -4.13 -3.46 -13.29
N PHE A 19 -4.71 -2.49 -12.56
CA PHE A 19 -6.04 -1.96 -12.88
C PHE A 19 -6.07 -1.33 -14.26
N LYS A 20 -5.04 -0.56 -14.61
CA LYS A 20 -4.91 0.10 -15.91
C LYS A 20 -4.88 -0.92 -17.04
N LYS A 21 -4.07 -1.98 -16.93
CA LYS A 21 -4.02 -3.06 -17.92
C LYS A 21 -5.37 -3.76 -18.09
N LYS A 22 -6.10 -3.98 -16.99
CA LYS A 22 -7.45 -4.59 -17.05
C LYS A 22 -8.43 -3.69 -17.79
N ILE A 23 -8.38 -2.37 -17.57
CA ILE A 23 -9.26 -1.40 -18.23
C ILE A 23 -8.88 -1.24 -19.71
N GLU A 24 -7.60 -1.12 -20.02
CA GLU A 24 -7.09 -0.97 -21.40
C GLU A 24 -7.37 -2.21 -22.26
N GLY A 25 -7.52 -3.39 -21.64
CA GLY A 25 -7.93 -4.62 -22.32
C GLY A 25 -9.40 -4.65 -22.72
N ILE A 26 -10.23 -3.70 -22.27
CA ILE A 26 -11.66 -3.64 -22.56
C ILE A 26 -11.91 -2.62 -23.69
N PRO A 27 -12.60 -3.01 -24.79
CA PRO A 27 -13.03 -2.06 -25.81
C PRO A 27 -13.83 -0.89 -25.23
N PHE A 28 -13.57 0.33 -25.70
CA PHE A 28 -14.17 1.54 -25.13
C PHE A 28 -15.71 1.50 -25.03
N TRP A 29 -16.40 0.98 -26.05
CA TRP A 29 -17.86 0.85 -26.04
C TRP A 29 -18.39 -0.08 -24.94
N GLN A 30 -17.59 -1.05 -24.48
CA GLN A 30 -17.93 -1.91 -23.34
C GLN A 30 -17.64 -1.24 -22.01
N LEU A 31 -16.63 -0.37 -21.94
CA LEU A 31 -16.31 0.37 -20.71
C LEU A 31 -17.50 1.18 -20.23
N GLU A 32 -18.21 1.87 -21.13
CA GLU A 32 -19.38 2.67 -20.76
C GLU A 32 -20.54 1.84 -20.20
N SER A 33 -20.62 0.56 -20.57
CA SER A 33 -21.64 -0.35 -20.03
C SER A 33 -21.28 -0.88 -18.64
N ILE A 34 -19.99 -1.05 -18.36
CA ILE A 34 -19.47 -1.56 -17.07
C ILE A 34 -19.33 -0.42 -16.06
N PHE A 35 -18.82 0.72 -16.52
CA PHE A 35 -18.54 1.92 -15.75
C PHE A 35 -19.36 3.09 -16.34
N PRO A 36 -20.67 3.16 -16.05
CA PRO A 36 -21.51 4.20 -16.60
C PRO A 36 -20.98 5.59 -16.22
N LYS A 37 -20.97 6.49 -17.21
CA LYS A 37 -20.58 7.89 -17.01
C LYS A 37 -21.50 8.53 -15.98
N ASN A 38 -20.91 9.19 -14.99
CA ASN A 38 -21.62 9.93 -13.94
C ASN A 38 -21.54 11.46 -14.14
N ARG A 39 -20.79 11.91 -15.15
CA ARG A 39 -20.59 13.30 -15.54
C ARG A 39 -20.12 13.40 -17.00
N GLU A 40 -19.98 14.62 -17.49
CA GLU A 40 -19.28 14.88 -18.77
C GLU A 40 -17.76 14.76 -18.58
N TYR A 41 -17.09 14.19 -19.58
CA TYR A 41 -15.63 14.03 -19.60
C TYR A 41 -15.06 14.75 -20.82
N SER A 42 -13.93 15.43 -20.63
CA SER A 42 -13.26 16.23 -21.65
C SER A 42 -12.42 15.37 -22.59
N SER A 43 -12.06 14.15 -22.18
CA SER A 43 -11.29 13.20 -22.99
C SER A 43 -11.51 11.74 -22.54
N GLN A 44 -11.13 10.79 -23.39
CA GLN A 44 -11.08 9.37 -23.02
C GLN A 44 -10.08 9.11 -21.86
N GLU A 45 -8.97 9.84 -21.83
CA GLU A 45 -7.99 9.74 -20.75
C GLU A 45 -8.58 10.18 -19.40
N GLU A 46 -9.36 11.26 -19.38
CA GLU A 46 -10.05 11.71 -18.17
C GLU A 46 -11.03 10.65 -17.67
N TYR A 47 -11.80 10.05 -18.58
CA TYR A 47 -12.75 8.98 -18.24
C TYR A 47 -12.05 7.72 -17.70
N VAL A 48 -10.97 7.28 -18.34
CA VAL A 48 -10.19 6.12 -17.88
C VAL A 48 -9.56 6.40 -16.51
N ASN A 49 -9.07 7.60 -16.26
CA ASN A 49 -8.52 7.99 -14.96
C ASN A 49 -9.60 7.99 -13.86
N ASP A 50 -10.83 8.40 -14.18
CA ASP A 50 -11.94 8.34 -13.22
C ASP A 50 -12.30 6.90 -12.86
N ILE A 51 -12.34 5.99 -13.86
CA ILE A 51 -12.51 4.55 -13.62
C ILE A 51 -11.40 4.00 -12.73
N LEU A 52 -10.13 4.33 -13.02
CA LEU A 52 -8.99 3.91 -12.21
C LEU A 52 -9.13 4.35 -10.76
N ASN A 53 -9.47 5.62 -10.53
CA ASN A 53 -9.65 6.16 -9.19
C ASN A 53 -10.81 5.46 -8.46
N LYS A 54 -11.87 5.05 -9.18
CA LYS A 54 -12.96 4.26 -8.61
C LYS A 54 -12.49 2.85 -8.22
N CYS A 55 -11.75 2.16 -9.10
CA CYS A 55 -11.18 0.85 -8.82
C CYS A 55 -10.28 0.88 -7.57
N GLU A 56 -9.43 1.90 -7.43
CA GLU A 56 -8.58 2.10 -6.25
C GLU A 56 -9.42 2.31 -4.98
N LYS A 57 -10.42 3.20 -5.05
CA LYS A 57 -11.32 3.48 -3.94
C LYS A 57 -12.19 2.30 -3.54
N GLU A 58 -12.48 1.35 -4.42
CA GLU A 58 -13.28 0.17 -4.10
C GLU A 58 -12.42 -1.03 -3.68
N ASN A 59 -11.11 -1.00 -3.98
CA ASN A 59 -10.19 -2.07 -3.62
C ASN A 59 -9.77 -1.98 -2.15
N PHE A 60 -10.15 -2.98 -1.34
CA PHE A 60 -9.86 -2.98 0.10
C PHE A 60 -8.36 -2.92 0.42
N LEU A 61 -7.51 -3.59 -0.38
CA LEU A 61 -6.08 -3.65 -0.13
C LEU A 61 -5.47 -2.27 -0.41
N TYR A 62 -5.88 -1.62 -1.50
CA TYR A 62 -5.44 -0.27 -1.83
C TYR A 62 -5.83 0.72 -0.72
N GLN A 63 -7.08 0.66 -0.24
CA GLN A 63 -7.52 1.47 0.91
C GLN A 63 -6.73 1.19 2.18
N SER A 64 -6.38 -0.07 2.45
CA SER A 64 -5.59 -0.44 3.63
C SER A 64 -4.19 0.15 3.56
N LEU A 65 -3.55 0.06 2.40
CA LEU A 65 -2.23 0.63 2.14
C LEU A 65 -2.24 2.16 2.20
N GLU A 66 -3.27 2.82 1.70
CA GLU A 66 -3.42 4.28 1.78
C GLU A 66 -3.49 4.76 3.23
N LYS A 67 -4.27 4.07 4.08
CA LYS A 67 -4.34 4.36 5.52
C LYS A 67 -2.99 4.12 6.20
N ASP A 68 -2.33 3.03 5.86
CA ASP A 68 -1.01 2.69 6.41
C ASP A 68 0.04 3.74 6.04
N LEU A 69 0.02 4.27 4.81
CA LEU A 69 0.87 5.39 4.43
C LEU A 69 0.62 6.63 5.28
N SER A 70 -0.65 6.94 5.60
CA SER A 70 -0.99 8.05 6.47
C SER A 70 -0.40 7.85 7.87
N ILE A 71 -0.58 6.66 8.47
CA ILE A 71 -0.01 6.30 9.78
C ILE A 71 1.52 6.50 9.78
N LEU A 72 2.20 5.98 8.76
CA LEU A 72 3.66 6.06 8.64
C LEU A 72 4.17 7.49 8.43
N LYS A 73 3.50 8.26 7.57
CA LYS A 73 3.90 9.66 7.26
C LYS A 73 3.67 10.58 8.46
N ASN A 74 2.65 10.32 9.27
CA ASN A 74 2.32 11.09 10.46
C ASN A 74 3.07 10.60 11.73
N ASN A 75 3.86 9.53 11.63
CA ASN A 75 4.52 8.86 12.77
C ASN A 75 3.52 8.48 13.88
N GLU A 76 2.32 8.06 13.50
CA GLU A 76 1.29 7.62 14.44
C GLU A 76 1.71 6.28 15.08
N LYS A 77 1.49 6.14 16.40
CA LYS A 77 1.76 4.89 17.14
C LYS A 77 0.62 3.90 16.97
N GLN A 78 0.23 3.65 15.73
CA GLN A 78 -0.82 2.70 15.37
C GLN A 78 -0.21 1.55 14.57
N GLU A 79 -0.71 0.33 14.82
CA GLU A 79 -0.34 -0.83 14.00
C GLU A 79 -0.87 -0.68 12.58
N LEU A 80 -0.08 -1.11 11.59
CA LEU A 80 -0.49 -1.09 10.20
C LEU A 80 -1.66 -2.04 9.95
N ASN A 81 -2.68 -1.56 9.25
CA ASN A 81 -3.89 -2.29 8.91
C ASN A 81 -3.57 -3.56 8.10
N ILE A 82 -2.55 -3.53 7.24
CA ILE A 82 -2.15 -4.70 6.43
C ILE A 82 -1.77 -5.93 7.27
N PHE A 83 -1.35 -5.75 8.52
CA PHE A 83 -0.98 -6.85 9.42
C PHE A 83 -2.19 -7.60 9.96
N SER A 84 -3.38 -7.00 9.89
CA SER A 84 -4.64 -7.60 10.32
C SER A 84 -5.36 -8.40 9.23
N ILE A 85 -4.81 -8.41 8.00
CA ILE A 85 -5.45 -9.07 6.86
C ILE A 85 -5.37 -10.60 7.01
N SER A 86 -6.53 -11.22 7.19
CA SER A 86 -6.64 -12.68 7.35
C SER A 86 -6.77 -13.40 6.00
N HIS A 87 -6.25 -14.63 5.94
CA HIS A 87 -6.25 -15.47 4.75
C HIS A 87 -7.68 -15.71 4.25
N ARG A 88 -8.59 -16.09 5.16
CA ARG A 88 -10.01 -16.34 4.87
C ARG A 88 -10.73 -15.12 4.30
N PHE A 89 -10.34 -13.92 4.74
CA PHE A 89 -10.90 -12.68 4.19
C PHE A 89 -10.48 -12.49 2.73
N LEU A 90 -9.22 -12.78 2.39
CA LEU A 90 -8.70 -12.70 1.03
C LEU A 90 -9.38 -13.71 0.09
N GLU A 91 -9.56 -14.94 0.55
CA GLU A 91 -10.34 -15.95 -0.19
C GLU A 91 -11.77 -15.48 -0.45
N GLY A 92 -12.43 -14.91 0.58
CA GLY A 92 -13.76 -14.32 0.45
C GLY A 92 -13.84 -13.12 -0.50
N LYS A 93 -12.70 -12.49 -0.81
CA LYS A 93 -12.54 -11.43 -1.83
C LYS A 93 -12.13 -11.97 -3.20
N GLY A 94 -12.01 -13.29 -3.36
CA GLY A 94 -11.69 -13.96 -4.62
C GLY A 94 -10.21 -13.98 -4.98
N TYR A 95 -9.31 -13.81 -4.01
CA TYR A 95 -7.87 -13.94 -4.25
C TYR A 95 -7.52 -15.42 -4.45
N SER A 96 -6.65 -15.70 -5.42
CA SER A 96 -6.08 -17.04 -5.58
C SER A 96 -4.99 -17.29 -4.54
N GLU A 97 -4.68 -18.57 -4.29
CA GLU A 97 -3.63 -18.96 -3.33
C GLU A 97 -2.28 -18.30 -3.64
N ASN A 98 -1.88 -18.25 -4.91
CA ASN A 98 -0.66 -17.55 -5.34
C ASN A 98 -0.70 -16.05 -5.01
N GLN A 99 -1.84 -15.38 -5.22
CA GLN A 99 -1.98 -13.95 -4.91
C GLN A 99 -1.92 -13.70 -3.39
N ILE A 100 -2.46 -14.63 -2.60
CA ILE A 100 -2.40 -14.56 -1.14
C ILE A 100 -0.96 -14.75 -0.66
N GLU A 101 -0.23 -15.72 -1.22
CA GLU A 101 1.17 -15.97 -0.89
C GLU A 101 2.05 -14.75 -1.23
N GLU A 102 1.87 -14.16 -2.42
CA GLU A 102 2.58 -12.93 -2.81
C GLU A 102 2.28 -11.77 -1.86
N LEU A 103 1.02 -11.62 -1.42
CA LEU A 103 0.66 -10.59 -0.46
C LEU A 103 1.33 -10.82 0.90
N TYR A 104 1.38 -12.06 1.38
CA TYR A 104 2.05 -12.34 2.66
C TYR A 104 3.56 -12.15 2.60
N LYS A 105 4.23 -12.50 1.49
CA LYS A 105 5.64 -12.17 1.28
C LYS A 105 5.89 -10.66 1.39
N PHE A 106 5.02 -9.86 0.76
CA PHE A 106 5.08 -8.41 0.86
C PHE A 106 4.86 -7.91 2.31
N ILE A 107 3.87 -8.47 3.03
CA ILE A 107 3.59 -8.11 4.43
C ILE A 107 4.79 -8.44 5.33
N ASP A 108 5.41 -9.60 5.13
CA ASP A 108 6.58 -10.01 5.91
C ASP A 108 7.79 -9.10 5.63
N GLU A 109 8.00 -8.69 4.37
CA GLU A 109 9.03 -7.72 4.02
C GLU A 109 8.82 -6.37 4.73
N VAL A 110 7.57 -5.89 4.78
CA VAL A 110 7.21 -4.67 5.52
C VAL A 110 7.53 -4.82 7.01
N ARG A 111 7.15 -5.95 7.64
CA ARG A 111 7.46 -6.22 9.06
C ARG A 111 8.96 -6.18 9.34
N LEU A 112 9.74 -6.90 8.54
CA LEU A 112 11.19 -6.96 8.69
C LEU A 112 11.84 -5.57 8.60
N LEU A 113 11.36 -4.73 7.68
CA LEU A 113 11.84 -3.36 7.55
C LEU A 113 11.48 -2.48 8.75
N ILE A 114 10.32 -2.67 9.36
CA ILE A 114 9.94 -1.96 10.60
C ILE A 114 10.86 -2.39 11.75
N GLU A 115 10.97 -3.69 12.02
CA GLU A 115 11.81 -4.23 13.09
C GLU A 115 13.28 -3.78 12.98
N LYS A 116 13.82 -3.78 11.76
CA LYS A 116 15.17 -3.30 11.48
C LYS A 116 15.35 -1.81 11.77
N ASN A 117 14.33 -0.99 11.49
CA ASN A 117 14.37 0.44 11.77
C ASN A 117 14.30 0.71 13.27
N ASP A 118 13.47 -0.03 14.01
CA ASP A 118 13.38 0.08 15.47
C ASP A 118 14.69 -0.33 16.15
N THR A 119 15.31 -1.43 15.70
CA THR A 119 16.59 -1.91 16.22
C THR A 119 17.71 -0.88 16.02
N ARG A 120 17.76 -0.23 14.84
CA ARG A 120 18.73 0.84 14.56
C ARG A 120 18.55 2.03 15.50
N HIS A 121 17.31 2.39 15.82
CA HIS A 121 17.01 3.48 16.74
C HIS A 121 17.52 3.19 18.16
N ILE A 122 17.24 1.99 18.68
CA ILE A 122 17.71 1.57 20.02
C ILE A 122 19.24 1.63 20.11
N LEU A 123 19.95 1.06 19.12
CA LEU A 123 21.40 1.07 19.10
C LEU A 123 22.00 2.49 19.05
N ALA A 124 21.37 3.41 18.30
CA ALA A 124 21.80 4.80 18.23
C ALA A 124 21.61 5.52 19.58
N GLU A 125 20.50 5.29 20.27
CA GLU A 125 20.26 5.86 21.61
C GLU A 125 21.25 5.34 22.65
N GLU A 126 21.58 4.05 22.62
CA GLU A 126 22.57 3.44 23.51
C GLU A 126 23.97 4.01 23.27
N GLN A 127 24.39 4.15 22.01
CA GLN A 127 25.67 4.78 21.66
C GLN A 127 25.73 6.23 22.13
N TYR A 128 24.66 7.01 21.94
CA TYR A 128 24.61 8.40 22.40
C TYR A 128 24.75 8.51 23.93
N LYS A 129 24.06 7.65 24.69
CA LYS A 129 24.18 7.58 26.16
C LYS A 129 25.61 7.26 26.61
N GLN A 130 26.31 6.35 25.93
CA GLN A 130 27.70 6.02 26.24
C GLN A 130 28.68 7.19 25.98
N ILE A 131 28.45 7.96 24.91
CA ILE A 131 29.28 9.13 24.57
C ILE A 131 29.06 10.26 25.58
N GLN A 132 27.81 10.57 25.94
CA GLN A 132 27.48 11.60 26.92
C GLN A 132 27.95 11.25 28.35
N GLY A 133 27.94 9.96 28.71
CA GLY A 133 28.48 9.48 29.98
C GLY A 133 30.00 9.61 30.10
N LYS A 134 30.74 9.54 29.00
CA LYS A 134 32.21 9.69 28.97
C LYS A 134 32.69 11.13 29.05
N ASN A 135 31.86 12.11 28.68
CA ASN A 135 32.22 13.54 28.71
C ASN A 135 31.96 14.23 30.07
N LYS A 136 31.63 13.47 31.12
CA LYS A 136 31.36 13.98 32.49
C LYS A 136 32.43 13.63 33.54
N THR A 137 33.63 13.24 33.10
CA THR A 137 34.82 12.95 33.94
C THR A 137 36.01 13.71 33.39
#